data_AF-A0A2V1BN15-F1
#
_entry.id   AF-A0A2V1BN15-F1
#
_cell.length_a   1.000
_cell.length_b   1.000
_cell.length_c   1.000
_cell.angle_alpha   90.00
_cell.angle_beta   90.00
_cell.angle_gamma   90.00
#
_symmetry.space_group_name_H-M   'P 1'
#
loop_
_entity.id
_entity.type
_entity.pdbx_description
1 polymer ?
#
loop_
_entity_poly.entity_id
_entity_poly.type
_entity_poly.pdbx_seq_one_letter_code
_entity_poly.pdbx_strand_id
1 'polypeptide(L)'
;MVSKRRSNPKVKTGCFTCKVRRVKCGEEKPACFRCLKLGVDCDGYASPESRLKKNRMIPPNRDLLPKSILAAPIPTAFARSPFENAEEYRYFDLFCARTALEIFPESDSGTTRRMMLQSCHTNPAIRHALVAIGAL
;
A
#
# COMPACT_ATOMS: atom_id res chain seq x y z
N MET A 1 -33.80 -7.07 -14.17
CA MET A 1 -34.00 -6.18 -13.01
C MET A 1 -32.92 -6.46 -11.97
N VAL A 2 -31.87 -5.64 -11.90
CA VAL A 2 -30.79 -5.81 -10.91
C VAL A 2 -31.26 -5.19 -9.58
N SER A 3 -31.51 -6.01 -8.57
CA SER A 3 -31.89 -5.54 -7.24
C SER A 3 -30.72 -4.80 -6.59
N LYS A 4 -30.88 -3.49 -6.39
CA LYS A 4 -29.92 -2.64 -5.68
C LYS A 4 -29.89 -3.10 -4.23
N ARG A 5 -28.78 -3.69 -3.78
CA ARG A 5 -28.61 -4.13 -2.39
C ARG A 5 -28.84 -2.93 -1.46
N ARG A 6 -29.80 -3.05 -0.53
CA ARG A 6 -30.00 -2.06 0.53
C ARG A 6 -28.70 -1.94 1.33
N SER A 7 -28.11 -0.75 1.34
CA SER A 7 -26.93 -0.45 2.13
C SER A 7 -27.37 -0.15 3.55
N ASN A 8 -27.23 -1.12 4.46
CA ASN A 8 -27.42 -0.88 5.88
C ASN A 8 -26.15 -0.24 6.47
N PRO A 9 -26.25 0.73 7.39
CA PRO A 9 -25.09 1.28 8.08
C PRO A 9 -24.28 0.14 8.73
N LYS A 10 -22.95 0.19 8.54
CA LYS A 10 -22.03 -0.79 9.12
C LYS A 10 -22.02 -0.61 10.64
N VAL A 11 -22.60 -1.57 11.36
CA VAL A 11 -22.48 -1.63 12.82
C VAL A 11 -21.02 -1.83 13.21
N LYS A 12 -20.48 -0.95 14.06
CA LYS A 12 -19.07 -0.96 14.50
C LYS A 12 -18.84 -1.90 15.69
N THR A 13 -19.88 -2.54 16.20
CA THR A 13 -19.93 -3.32 17.45
C THR A 13 -19.62 -4.80 17.29
N GLY A 14 -19.57 -5.34 16.07
CA GLY A 14 -19.23 -6.77 15.86
C GLY A 14 -17.84 -7.19 16.34
N CYS A 15 -17.66 -8.48 16.61
CA CYS A 15 -16.36 -9.06 16.99
C CYS A 15 -15.33 -8.89 15.87
N PHE A 16 -14.04 -8.94 16.19
CA PHE A 16 -12.96 -8.74 15.21
C PHE A 16 -12.98 -9.80 14.11
N THR A 17 -13.22 -11.07 14.45
CA THR A 17 -13.30 -12.17 13.49
C THR A 17 -14.42 -11.95 12.46
N CYS A 18 -15.63 -11.56 12.88
CA CYS A 18 -16.73 -11.26 11.95
C CYS A 18 -16.46 -10.03 11.08
N LYS A 19 -15.76 -9.01 11.62
CA LYS A 19 -15.35 -7.82 10.86
C LYS A 19 -14.36 -8.16 9.75
N VAL A 20 -13.33 -8.95 10.05
CA VAL A 20 -12.36 -9.44 9.06
C VAL A 20 -13.07 -10.25 7.98
N ARG A 21 -14.01 -11.12 8.37
CA ARG A 21 -14.81 -11.95 7.46
C ARG A 21 -15.92 -11.19 6.72
N ARG A 22 -16.14 -9.90 7.03
CA ARG A 22 -17.17 -9.03 6.43
C ARG A 22 -18.59 -9.63 6.51
N VAL A 23 -18.91 -10.28 7.64
CA VAL A 23 -20.25 -10.86 7.91
C VAL A 23 -20.92 -10.19 9.11
N LYS A 24 -22.26 -10.27 9.19
CA LYS A 24 -23.00 -9.79 10.36
C LYS A 24 -22.62 -10.61 11.61
N CYS A 25 -22.27 -9.91 12.68
CA CYS A 25 -21.97 -10.49 13.99
C CYS A 25 -23.26 -10.62 14.80
N GLY A 26 -23.36 -11.66 15.64
CA GLY A 26 -24.48 -11.83 16.59
C GLY A 26 -24.32 -11.05 17.90
N GLU A 27 -23.10 -10.58 18.19
CA GLU A 27 -22.77 -9.72 19.35
C GLU A 27 -22.91 -10.38 20.73
N GLU A 28 -22.99 -11.70 20.77
CA GLU A 28 -22.99 -12.50 22.00
C GLU A 28 -21.60 -12.51 22.66
N LYS A 29 -21.55 -12.51 23.99
CA LYS A 29 -20.31 -12.53 24.78
C LYS A 29 -20.23 -13.83 25.59
N PRO A 30 -19.04 -14.43 25.78
CA PRO A 30 -17.72 -13.93 25.39
C PRO A 30 -17.36 -14.10 23.91
N ALA A 31 -18.04 -15.02 23.20
CA ALA A 31 -17.85 -15.28 21.78
C ALA A 31 -19.19 -15.19 21.02
N CYS A 32 -19.17 -14.70 19.78
CA CYS A 32 -20.39 -14.58 18.99
C CYS A 32 -20.88 -15.95 18.49
N PHE A 33 -22.19 -16.11 18.34
CA PHE A 33 -22.81 -17.38 17.92
C PHE A 33 -22.28 -17.86 16.56
N ARG A 34 -21.96 -16.92 15.66
CA ARG A 34 -21.41 -17.28 14.35
C ARG A 34 -19.99 -17.84 14.45
N CYS A 35 -19.14 -17.35 15.34
CA CYS A 35 -17.82 -17.93 15.58
C CYS A 35 -17.96 -19.31 16.24
N LEU A 36 -18.82 -19.43 17.25
CA LEU A 36 -19.11 -20.71 17.93
C LEU A 36 -19.63 -21.76 16.95
N LYS A 37 -20.62 -21.41 16.12
CA LYS A 37 -21.19 -22.33 15.12
C LYS A 37 -20.17 -22.78 14.07
N LEU A 38 -19.18 -21.94 13.76
CA LEU A 38 -18.13 -22.25 12.80
C LEU A 38 -16.94 -22.96 13.45
N GLY A 39 -16.94 -23.13 14.77
CA GLY A 39 -15.83 -23.73 15.51
C GLY A 39 -14.52 -22.94 15.38
N VAL A 40 -14.60 -21.62 15.18
CA VAL A 40 -13.43 -20.74 15.08
C VAL A 40 -13.29 -19.90 16.35
N ASP A 41 -12.05 -19.61 16.72
CA ASP A 41 -11.75 -18.70 17.82
C ASP A 41 -12.34 -17.31 17.53
N CYS A 42 -13.00 -16.77 18.55
CA CYS A 42 -13.57 -15.42 18.49
C CYS A 42 -12.59 -14.47 19.16
N ASP A 43 -11.95 -13.62 18.35
CA ASP A 43 -10.97 -12.60 18.79
C ASP A 43 -11.57 -11.50 19.69
N GLY A 44 -12.85 -11.63 20.06
CA GLY A 44 -13.54 -10.73 20.96
C GLY A 44 -13.97 -9.40 20.32
N TYR A 45 -14.29 -8.43 21.18
CA TYR A 45 -14.90 -7.15 20.82
C TYR A 45 -13.96 -5.98 21.12
N ALA A 46 -14.13 -4.87 20.39
CA ALA A 46 -13.32 -3.67 20.62
C ALA A 46 -13.65 -3.05 21.99
N SER A 47 -12.66 -2.95 22.87
CA SER A 47 -12.78 -2.22 24.14
C SER A 47 -12.82 -0.70 23.88
N PRO A 48 -13.44 0.10 24.77
CA PRO A 48 -13.40 1.56 24.65
C PRO A 48 -11.97 2.12 24.60
N GLU A 49 -11.02 1.47 25.28
CA GLU A 49 -9.60 1.86 25.29
C GLU A 49 -8.89 1.66 23.94
N SER A 50 -9.28 0.65 23.17
CA SER A 50 -8.72 0.38 21.84
C SER A 50 -9.00 1.49 20.82
N ARG A 51 -10.01 2.34 21.07
CA ARG A 51 -10.32 3.51 20.23
C ARG A 51 -9.31 4.65 20.41
N LEU A 52 -8.76 4.83 21.62
CA LEU A 52 -7.79 5.88 21.91
C LEU A 52 -6.42 5.58 21.30
N LYS A 53 -6.04 4.30 21.20
CA LYS A 53 -4.76 3.89 20.57
C LYS A 53 -4.74 4.08 19.05
N LYS A 54 -5.89 4.08 18.36
CA LYS A 54 -5.91 4.29 16.90
C LYS A 54 -5.57 5.72 16.45
N ASN A 55 -5.65 6.71 17.35
CA ASN A 55 -5.17 8.07 17.08
C ASN A 55 -3.67 8.27 17.36
N ARG A 56 -2.96 7.23 17.85
CA ARG A 56 -1.52 7.28 18.12
C ARG A 56 -0.70 6.28 17.30
N MET A 57 -1.29 5.73 16.24
CA MET A 57 -0.53 5.02 15.22
C MET A 57 -0.74 5.73 13.89
N ILE A 58 -0.15 6.92 13.77
CA ILE A 58 0.66 7.17 12.58
C ILE A 58 1.70 6.04 12.66
N PRO A 59 1.67 5.02 11.78
CA PRO A 59 2.82 4.14 11.72
C PRO A 59 4.03 5.07 11.53
N PRO A 60 5.09 5.02 12.35
CA PRO A 60 6.34 5.57 11.86
C PRO A 60 6.52 4.89 10.51
N ASN A 61 6.72 5.70 9.48
CA ASN A 61 7.01 5.23 8.14
C ASN A 61 7.89 3.99 8.33
N ARG A 62 7.35 2.79 8.08
CA ARG A 62 8.21 1.62 8.03
C ARG A 62 8.82 1.78 6.66
N ASP A 63 9.79 2.69 6.62
CA ASP A 63 10.77 2.78 5.57
C ASP A 63 11.25 1.34 5.47
N LEU A 64 10.82 0.67 4.40
CA LEU A 64 11.47 -0.51 3.88
C LEU A 64 12.82 -0.03 3.38
N LEU A 65 13.67 0.45 4.30
CA LEU A 65 14.90 1.12 3.99
C LEU A 65 15.86 0.01 3.54
N PRO A 66 16.24 -0.04 2.26
CA PRO A 66 17.35 -0.88 1.85
C PRO A 66 18.57 -0.30 2.54
N LYS A 67 19.30 -1.19 3.23
CA LYS A 67 20.56 -0.90 3.91
C LYS A 67 21.41 0.00 2.99
N SER A 68 21.81 1.16 3.51
CA SER A 68 22.64 2.14 2.83
C SER A 68 23.96 1.50 2.39
N ILE A 69 24.03 1.09 1.12
CA ILE A 69 25.30 0.74 0.49
C ILE A 69 25.75 1.97 -0.30
N LEU A 70 26.59 2.76 0.39
CA LEU A 70 27.54 3.72 -0.15
C LEU A 70 26.93 4.97 -0.80
N ALA A 71 27.10 6.09 -0.10
CA ALA A 71 26.80 7.42 -0.60
C ALA A 71 27.71 7.77 -1.78
N ALA A 72 27.23 7.50 -3.01
CA ALA A 72 27.81 8.10 -4.21
C ALA A 72 27.42 9.59 -4.29
N PRO A 73 28.34 10.47 -4.73
CA PRO A 73 28.12 11.90 -4.80
C PRO A 73 26.98 12.24 -5.77
N ILE A 74 26.08 13.11 -5.31
CA ILE A 74 24.87 13.52 -6.02
C ILE A 74 25.28 14.34 -7.26
N PRO A 75 24.93 13.92 -8.50
CA PRO A 75 25.19 14.74 -9.67
C PRO A 75 24.33 16.01 -9.63
N THR A 76 24.90 17.12 -10.08
CA THR A 76 24.29 18.46 -10.23
C THR A 76 22.98 18.50 -11.05
N ALA A 77 22.59 17.37 -11.65
CA ALA A 77 21.29 17.14 -12.29
C ALA A 77 20.09 17.19 -11.32
N PHE A 78 20.31 17.14 -10.00
CA PHE A 78 19.24 17.16 -9.00
C PHE A 78 18.39 18.44 -9.05
N ALA A 79 18.98 19.59 -9.41
CA ALA A 79 18.27 20.87 -9.48
C ALA A 79 17.21 20.97 -10.59
N ARG A 80 17.17 20.01 -11.53
CA ARG A 80 16.19 19.95 -12.62
C ARG A 80 15.38 18.65 -12.63
N SER A 81 15.55 17.81 -11.62
CA SER A 81 14.86 16.53 -11.56
C SER A 81 13.49 16.70 -10.90
N PRO A 82 12.42 16.05 -11.39
CA PRO A 82 11.10 16.10 -10.77
C PRO A 82 11.01 15.29 -9.46
N PHE A 83 12.13 14.73 -8.98
CA PHE A 83 12.21 13.87 -7.81
C PHE A 83 12.53 14.70 -6.58
N GLU A 84 11.83 14.42 -5.48
CA GLU A 84 11.90 15.25 -4.27
C GLU A 84 13.23 15.03 -3.52
N ASN A 85 13.76 13.80 -3.55
CA ASN A 85 14.94 13.40 -2.78
C ASN A 85 15.99 12.66 -3.63
N ALA A 86 17.27 12.74 -3.21
CA ALA A 86 18.37 12.02 -3.84
C ALA A 86 18.15 10.49 -3.82
N GLU A 87 17.41 10.01 -2.82
CA GLU A 87 17.02 8.62 -2.68
C GLU A 87 15.99 8.21 -3.75
N GLU A 88 14.96 9.03 -4.01
CA GLU A 88 14.00 8.78 -5.09
C GLU A 88 14.69 8.71 -6.45
N TYR A 89 15.65 9.60 -6.70
CA TYR A 89 16.43 9.58 -7.93
C TYR A 89 17.25 8.28 -8.08
N ARG A 90 17.82 7.76 -6.99
CA ARG A 90 18.57 6.49 -7.02
C ARG A 90 17.67 5.30 -7.32
N TYR A 91 16.49 5.21 -6.70
CA TYR A 91 15.56 4.14 -7.03
C TYR A 91 15.01 4.26 -8.44
N PHE A 92 14.77 5.48 -8.92
CA PHE A 92 14.40 5.72 -10.31
C PHE A 92 15.50 5.30 -11.29
N ASP A 93 16.77 5.57 -10.99
CA ASP A 93 17.91 5.13 -11.80
C ASP A 93 18.02 3.60 -11.81
N LEU A 94 17.83 2.95 -10.66
CA LEU A 94 17.80 1.49 -10.56
C LEU A 94 16.66 0.89 -11.40
N PHE A 95 15.48 1.51 -11.34
CA PHE A 95 14.35 1.15 -12.18
C PHE A 95 14.72 1.26 -13.67
N CYS A 96 15.31 2.38 -14.10
CA CYS A 96 15.68 2.59 -15.50
C CYS A 96 16.75 1.60 -15.99
N ALA A 97 17.73 1.28 -15.13
CA ALA A 97 18.89 0.47 -15.48
C ALA A 97 18.62 -1.05 -15.46
N ARG A 98 17.74 -1.52 -14.56
CA ARG A 98 17.47 -2.96 -14.36
C ARG A 98 16.01 -3.30 -14.53
N THR A 99 15.14 -2.71 -13.72
CA THR A 99 13.75 -3.19 -13.57
C THR A 99 12.89 -2.92 -14.80
N ALA A 100 13.15 -1.83 -15.52
CA ALA A 100 12.43 -1.48 -16.74
C ALA A 100 12.66 -2.49 -17.88
N LEU A 101 13.79 -3.21 -17.88
CA LEU A 101 14.07 -4.25 -18.87
C LEU A 101 13.34 -5.56 -18.54
N GLU A 102 13.10 -5.84 -17.26
CA GLU A 102 12.39 -7.04 -16.81
C GLU A 102 10.86 -6.87 -16.91
N ILE A 103 10.34 -5.67 -16.62
CA ILE A 103 8.90 -5.39 -16.60
C ILE A 103 8.35 -5.13 -18.01
N PHE A 104 9.14 -4.55 -18.91
CA PHE A 104 8.73 -4.24 -20.28
C PHE A 104 9.45 -5.16 -21.26
N PRO A 105 8.82 -6.29 -21.66
CA PRO A 105 9.43 -7.23 -22.60
C PRO A 105 9.68 -6.61 -23.97
N GLU A 106 10.70 -7.12 -24.68
CA GLU A 106 11.17 -6.64 -26.00
C GLU A 106 10.11 -6.64 -27.13
N SER A 107 8.95 -7.25 -26.88
CA SER A 107 7.81 -7.26 -27.80
C SER A 107 7.24 -5.87 -28.09
N ASP A 108 7.54 -4.89 -27.25
CA ASP A 108 7.20 -3.49 -27.47
C ASP A 108 8.48 -2.74 -27.80
N SER A 109 8.48 -1.94 -28.88
CA SER A 109 9.64 -1.30 -29.55
C SER A 109 10.39 -0.24 -28.70
N GLY A 110 10.48 -0.43 -27.39
CA GLY A 110 10.91 0.56 -26.41
C GLY A 110 9.87 1.65 -26.18
N THR A 111 8.67 1.53 -26.76
CA THR A 111 7.62 2.55 -26.79
C THR A 111 6.99 2.77 -25.43
N THR A 112 6.54 1.72 -24.74
CA THR A 112 5.95 1.81 -23.40
C THR A 112 6.96 2.30 -22.39
N ARG A 113 8.21 1.82 -22.45
CA ARG A 113 9.30 2.34 -21.61
C ARG A 113 9.47 3.84 -21.79
N ARG A 114 9.57 4.31 -23.03
CA ARG A 114 9.71 5.74 -23.33
C ARG A 114 8.50 6.55 -22.85
N MET A 115 7.29 6.02 -23.05
CA MET A 115 6.04 6.67 -22.63
C MET A 115 5.93 6.76 -21.11
N MET A 116 6.33 5.72 -20.38
CA MET A 116 6.35 5.72 -18.91
C MET A 116 7.38 6.71 -18.36
N LEU A 117 8.58 6.74 -18.95
CA LEU A 117 9.62 7.70 -18.57
C LEU A 117 9.21 9.14 -18.86
N GLN A 118 8.55 9.41 -19.99
CA GLN A 118 8.01 10.75 -20.27
C GLN A 118 6.89 11.13 -19.28
N SER A 119 6.02 10.17 -18.98
CA SER A 119 4.86 10.40 -18.11
C SER A 119 5.25 10.64 -16.65
N CYS A 120 6.41 10.15 -16.18
CA CYS A 120 6.88 10.37 -14.81
C CYS A 120 7.30 11.82 -14.53
N HIS A 121 7.68 12.58 -15.56
CA HIS A 121 8.00 13.99 -15.43
C HIS A 121 6.74 14.83 -15.16
N THR A 122 5.61 14.45 -15.77
CA THR A 122 4.36 15.22 -15.69
C THR A 122 3.43 14.71 -14.59
N ASN A 123 3.45 13.40 -14.30
CA ASN A 123 2.51 12.77 -13.38
C ASN A 123 3.20 12.24 -12.11
N PRO A 124 2.91 12.82 -10.93
CA PRO A 124 3.53 12.41 -9.67
C PRO A 124 3.18 10.98 -9.26
N ALA A 125 1.96 10.50 -9.56
CA ALA A 125 1.56 9.14 -9.21
C ALA A 125 2.39 8.10 -9.98
N ILE A 126 2.64 8.35 -11.27
CA ILE A 126 3.50 7.50 -12.10
C ILE A 126 4.93 7.57 -11.57
N ARG A 127 5.44 8.75 -11.24
CA ARG A 127 6.78 8.93 -10.67
C ARG A 127 6.99 8.11 -9.41
N HIS A 128 6.13 8.25 -8.41
CA HIS A 128 6.26 7.50 -7.16
C HIS A 128 6.08 5.99 -7.37
N ALA A 129 5.26 5.56 -8.33
CA ALA A 129 5.15 4.15 -8.69
C ALA A 129 6.45 3.58 -9.26
N LEU A 130 7.11 4.28 -10.18
CA LEU A 130 8.40 3.84 -10.74
C LEU A 130 9.51 3.82 -9.68
N VAL A 131 9.54 4.82 -8.81
CA VAL A 131 10.45 4.89 -7.66
C VAL A 131 10.22 3.72 -6.71
N ALA A 132 8.97 3.42 -6.36
CA ALA A 132 8.64 2.30 -5.48
C ALA A 132 9.02 0.94 -6.08
N ILE A 133 8.83 0.77 -7.40
CA ILE A 133 9.25 -0.44 -8.12
C ILE A 133 10.78 -0.57 -8.12
N GLY A 134 11.50 0.53 -8.30
CA GLY A 134 12.97 0.56 -8.21
C GLY A 134 13.53 0.39 -6.80
N ALA A 135 12.69 0.38 -5.76
CA ALA A 135 13.10 0.14 -4.38
C ALA A 135 12.87 -1.32 -3.92
N LEU A 136 12.31 -2.17 -4.78
CA LEU A 136 12.14 -3.61 -4.55
C LEU A 136 13.49 -4.35 -4.60
#